data_AF-A0A2S8Z6H8-F1
#
_entry.id   AF-A0A2S8Z6H8-F1
#
_cell.length_a   1.000
_cell.length_b   1.000
_cell.length_c   1.000
_cell.angle_alpha   90.00
_cell.angle_beta   90.00
_cell.angle_gamma   90.00
#
_symmetry.space_group_name_H-M   'P 1'
#
loop_
_entity.id
_entity.type
_entity.pdbx_description
1 polymer ?
#
loop_
_entity_poly.entity_id
_entity_poly.type
_entity_poly.pdbx_seq_one_letter_code
_entity_poly.pdbx_strand_id
1 'polypeptide(L)'
;MNPMDTLIWLLNFPAAHGYAIVFIAGFSILGLFAMSVRGATPGAGLRAIREREGLLRSDARPRGQLRSTVVRVVFRILAFLMLGSLVIGILSLTGVPVTRAYIHDNGRPTTATLDGDWVTFTTADGVEYTVESNFFTPAVYPDRDVSFASGEPVVVRYLPSHPQAFVIDSEQTPR
;
A
#
# COMPACT_ATOMS: atom_id res chain seq x y z
N MET A 1 -6.49 -0.19 20.93
CA MET A 1 -6.11 -0.32 19.51
C MET A 1 -6.88 -1.50 18.92
N ASN A 2 -7.71 -1.26 17.90
CA ASN A 2 -8.43 -2.31 17.20
C ASN A 2 -7.53 -2.85 16.06
N PRO A 3 -7.26 -4.16 15.97
CA PRO A 3 -6.42 -4.72 14.90
C PRO A 3 -6.99 -4.46 13.51
N MET A 4 -8.32 -4.36 13.38
CA MET A 4 -8.96 -4.05 12.10
C MET A 4 -8.65 -2.62 11.63
N ASP A 5 -8.60 -1.65 12.53
CA ASP A 5 -8.21 -0.27 12.19
C ASP A 5 -6.77 -0.24 11.64
N THR A 6 -5.88 -1.05 12.19
CA THR A 6 -4.49 -1.17 11.71
C THR A 6 -4.43 -1.81 10.32
N LEU A 7 -5.24 -2.83 10.05
CA LEU A 7 -5.32 -3.43 8.71
C LEU A 7 -5.85 -2.43 7.70
N ILE A 8 -6.93 -1.71 8.03
CA ILE A 8 -7.53 -0.72 7.15
C ILE A 8 -6.58 0.45 6.92
N TRP A 9 -5.87 0.92 7.95
CA TRP A 9 -4.82 1.91 7.80
C TRP A 9 -3.71 1.44 6.83
N LEU A 10 -3.24 0.19 6.96
CA LEU A 10 -2.22 -0.37 6.07
C LEU A 10 -2.72 -0.47 4.61
N LEU A 11 -3.99 -0.82 4.42
CA LEU A 11 -4.64 -0.88 3.10
C LEU A 11 -4.94 0.52 2.54
N ASN A 12 -5.09 1.53 3.40
CA ASN A 12 -5.43 2.89 2.98
C ASN A 12 -4.30 3.50 2.16
N PHE A 13 -3.04 3.19 2.48
CA PHE A 13 -1.90 3.70 1.73
C PHE A 13 -1.94 3.29 0.25
N PRO A 14 -1.98 1.99 -0.11
CA PRO A 14 -2.05 1.62 -1.51
C PRO A 14 -3.36 2.02 -2.18
N ALA A 15 -4.46 2.05 -1.42
CA ALA A 15 -5.75 2.50 -1.94
C ALA A 15 -5.75 3.99 -2.29
N ALA A 16 -5.02 4.81 -1.53
CA ALA A 16 -4.90 6.24 -1.76
C ALA A 16 -3.99 6.58 -2.96
N HIS A 17 -2.93 5.80 -3.12
CA HIS A 17 -1.89 5.99 -4.12
C HIS A 17 -2.05 5.05 -5.32
N GLY A 18 -3.29 4.78 -5.74
CA GLY A 18 -3.63 3.78 -6.76
C GLY A 18 -2.77 3.86 -8.02
N TYR A 19 -2.62 5.04 -8.64
CA TYR A 19 -1.77 5.18 -9.84
C TYR A 19 -0.30 4.81 -9.59
N ALA A 20 0.31 5.36 -8.53
CA ALA A 20 1.71 5.10 -8.22
C ALA A 20 1.95 3.62 -7.90
N ILE A 21 1.03 3.00 -7.14
CA ILE A 21 1.12 1.60 -6.75
C ILE A 21 0.94 0.67 -7.94
N VAL A 22 -0.04 0.93 -8.80
CA VAL A 22 -0.25 0.14 -10.03
C VAL A 22 0.98 0.23 -10.93
N PHE A 23 1.56 1.42 -11.09
CA PHE A 23 2.78 1.61 -11.86
C PHE A 23 3.95 0.83 -11.24
N ILE A 24 4.27 1.07 -9.96
CA ILE A 24 5.37 0.40 -9.25
C ILE A 24 5.20 -1.12 -9.32
N ALA A 25 4.01 -1.64 -9.04
CA ALA A 25 3.75 -3.06 -9.05
C ALA A 25 3.84 -3.65 -10.47
N GLY A 26 3.29 -2.96 -11.48
CA GLY A 26 3.37 -3.40 -12.87
C GLY A 26 4.80 -3.61 -13.37
N PHE A 27 5.72 -2.71 -13.01
CA PHE A 27 7.13 -2.83 -13.40
C PHE A 27 7.95 -3.75 -12.48
N SER A 28 7.63 -3.82 -11.18
CA SER A 28 8.43 -4.57 -10.21
C SER A 28 8.07 -6.06 -10.12
N ILE A 29 6.80 -6.44 -10.36
CA ILE A 29 6.31 -7.81 -10.16
C ILE A 29 7.07 -8.83 -11.01
N LEU A 30 7.35 -8.53 -12.28
CA LEU A 30 8.11 -9.42 -13.16
C LEU A 30 9.53 -9.67 -12.63
N GLY A 31 10.19 -8.62 -12.15
CA GLY A 31 11.52 -8.71 -11.54
C GLY A 31 11.50 -9.51 -10.23
N LEU A 32 10.50 -9.27 -9.37
CA LEU A 32 10.32 -10.00 -8.12
C LEU A 32 10.06 -11.50 -8.37
N PHE A 33 9.20 -11.83 -9.34
CA PHE A 33 8.97 -13.22 -9.72
C PHE A 33 10.21 -13.87 -10.32
N ALA A 34 10.92 -13.18 -11.23
CA ALA A 34 12.16 -13.68 -11.79
C ALA A 34 13.20 -14.01 -10.70
N MET A 35 13.36 -13.13 -9.71
CA MET A 35 14.26 -13.34 -8.57
C MET A 35 13.76 -14.43 -7.59
N SER A 36 12.45 -14.67 -7.54
CA SER A 36 11.86 -15.74 -6.73
C SER A 36 12.04 -17.14 -7.35
N VAL A 37 12.07 -17.24 -8.69
CA VAL A 37 12.18 -18.53 -9.40
C VAL A 37 13.64 -18.85 -9.72
N ARG A 38 14.40 -17.88 -10.24
CA ARG A 38 15.84 -18.01 -10.44
C ARG A 38 16.53 -17.80 -9.10
N GLY A 39 16.85 -18.88 -8.40
CA GLY A 39 17.77 -18.80 -7.28
C GLY A 39 19.00 -18.02 -7.72
N ALA A 40 19.27 -16.88 -7.09
CA ALA A 40 20.52 -16.16 -7.22
C ALA A 40 21.64 -17.00 -6.62
N THR A 41 21.99 -18.10 -7.29
CA THR A 41 23.17 -18.91 -7.02
C THR A 41 24.25 -18.45 -8.00
N PRO A 42 25.06 -17.45 -7.65
CA PRO A 42 26.21 -17.08 -8.46
C PRO A 42 27.04 -18.34 -8.72
N GLY A 43 27.29 -18.63 -10.00
CA GLY A 43 28.04 -19.81 -10.42
C GLY A 43 27.24 -21.10 -10.65
N ALA A 44 25.90 -21.09 -10.66
CA ALA A 44 25.11 -22.29 -10.99
C ALA A 44 25.42 -22.85 -12.40
N GLY A 45 25.60 -21.98 -13.39
CA GLY A 45 26.00 -22.39 -14.74
C GLY A 45 27.41 -22.99 -14.78
N LEU A 46 28.36 -22.35 -14.09
CA LEU A 46 29.74 -22.85 -13.98
C LEU A 46 29.82 -24.16 -13.19
N ARG A 47 28.93 -24.35 -12.22
CA ARG A 47 28.80 -25.60 -11.46
C ARG A 47 28.25 -26.71 -12.34
N ALA A 48 27.18 -26.47 -13.10
CA ALA A 48 26.62 -27.45 -14.03
C ALA A 48 27.67 -27.88 -15.08
N ILE A 49 28.49 -26.94 -15.56
CA ILE A 49 29.62 -27.23 -16.46
C ILE A 49 30.68 -28.09 -15.74
N ARG A 50 31.08 -27.74 -14.52
CA ARG A 50 32.05 -28.53 -13.73
C ARG A 50 31.54 -29.90 -13.30
N GLU A 51 30.24 -30.07 -13.05
CA GLU A 51 29.63 -31.38 -12.79
C GLU A 51 29.66 -32.23 -14.06
N ARG A 52 29.33 -31.63 -15.21
CA ARG A 52 29.40 -32.30 -16.52
C ARG A 52 30.84 -32.69 -16.91
N GLU A 53 31.82 -31.87 -16.55
CA GLU A 53 33.24 -32.12 -16.80
C GLU A 53 33.91 -32.98 -15.70
N GLY A 54 33.18 -33.43 -14.68
CA GLY A 54 33.72 -34.28 -13.61
C GLY A 54 34.70 -33.57 -12.67
N LEU A 55 34.73 -32.23 -12.68
CA LEU A 55 35.67 -31.39 -11.92
C LEU A 55 35.22 -31.14 -10.47
N LEU A 56 34.06 -31.65 -10.05
CA LEU A 56 33.52 -31.44 -8.71
C LEU A 56 33.90 -32.57 -7.75
N ARG A 57 34.75 -32.23 -6.78
CA ARG A 57 35.04 -33.08 -5.61
C ARG A 57 33.79 -33.20 -4.73
N SER A 58 33.47 -34.44 -4.36
CA SER A 58 32.27 -34.86 -3.60
C SER A 58 32.07 -34.15 -2.25
N ASP A 59 33.11 -33.53 -1.69
CA ASP A 59 33.11 -32.88 -0.37
C ASP A 59 32.79 -31.38 -0.36
N ALA A 60 32.50 -30.77 -1.50
CA ALA A 60 32.12 -29.35 -1.54
C ALA A 60 30.67 -29.14 -1.07
N ARG A 61 30.44 -29.26 0.25
CA ARG A 61 29.16 -28.90 0.89
C ARG A 61 28.76 -27.46 0.49
N PRO A 62 27.54 -27.25 0.00
CA PRO A 62 27.14 -25.98 -0.61
C PRO A 62 26.97 -24.90 0.46
N ARG A 63 28.01 -24.12 0.72
CA ARG A 63 28.05 -22.98 1.68
C ARG A 63 27.12 -21.79 1.36
N GLY A 64 26.14 -21.94 0.46
CA GLY A 64 25.26 -20.85 0.01
C GLY A 64 23.76 -21.16 -0.05
N GLN A 65 23.32 -22.39 0.26
CA GLN A 65 21.90 -22.77 0.13
C GLN A 65 20.98 -22.05 1.13
N LEU A 66 21.43 -21.84 2.37
CA LEU A 66 20.61 -21.19 3.39
C LEU A 66 20.34 -19.71 3.05
N ARG A 67 21.37 -18.98 2.59
CA ARG A 67 21.25 -17.59 2.14
C ARG A 67 20.35 -17.49 0.90
N SER A 68 20.49 -18.39 -0.07
CA SER A 68 19.66 -18.35 -1.28
C SER A 68 18.19 -18.68 -0.99
N THR A 69 17.92 -19.62 -0.07
CA THR A 69 16.55 -19.93 0.37
C THR A 69 15.92 -18.74 1.09
N VAL A 70 16.62 -18.10 2.03
CA VAL A 70 16.10 -16.92 2.75
C VAL A 70 15.77 -15.79 1.77
N VAL A 71 16.70 -15.47 0.87
CA VAL A 71 16.50 -14.43 -0.16
C VAL A 71 15.29 -14.75 -1.04
N ARG A 72 15.14 -16.01 -1.45
CA ARG A 72 13.99 -16.45 -2.25
C ARG A 72 12.66 -16.26 -1.53
N VAL A 73 12.60 -16.60 -0.24
CA VAL A 73 11.39 -16.42 0.58
C VAL A 73 11.05 -14.95 0.71
N VAL A 74 12.03 -14.08 0.99
CA VAL A 74 11.82 -12.63 1.06
C VAL A 74 11.26 -12.08 -0.25
N PHE A 75 11.88 -12.41 -1.40
CA PHE A 75 11.39 -11.97 -2.70
C PHE A 75 9.98 -12.50 -3.00
N ARG A 76 9.65 -13.71 -2.57
CA ARG A 76 8.30 -14.27 -2.73
C ARG A 76 7.27 -13.55 -1.88
N ILE A 77 7.60 -13.23 -0.63
CA ILE A 77 6.74 -12.40 0.25
C ILE A 77 6.53 -11.03 -0.38
N LEU A 78 7.60 -10.38 -0.83
CA LEU A 78 7.52 -9.07 -1.51
C LEU A 78 6.68 -9.14 -2.79
N ALA A 79 6.80 -10.22 -3.57
CA ALA A 79 5.97 -10.42 -4.77
C ALA A 79 4.48 -10.51 -4.43
N PHE A 80 4.12 -11.26 -3.38
CA PHE A 80 2.72 -11.36 -2.92
C PHE A 80 2.21 -10.04 -2.35
N LEU A 81 3.02 -9.32 -1.58
CA LEU A 81 2.67 -8.00 -1.08
C LEU A 81 2.44 -7.01 -2.23
N MET A 82 3.33 -6.99 -3.22
CA MET A 82 3.17 -6.14 -4.41
C MET A 82 1.95 -6.54 -5.24
N LEU A 83 1.66 -7.83 -5.38
CA LEU A 83 0.46 -8.29 -6.07
C LEU A 83 -0.82 -7.87 -5.33
N GLY A 84 -0.84 -7.98 -4.00
CA GLY A 84 -1.94 -7.51 -3.17
C GLY A 84 -2.15 -5.99 -3.33
N SER A 85 -1.07 -5.21 -3.22
CA SER A 85 -1.10 -3.77 -3.45
C SER A 85 -1.56 -3.40 -4.85
N LEU A 86 -1.16 -4.15 -5.89
CA LEU A 86 -1.64 -3.96 -7.26
C LEU A 86 -3.15 -4.14 -7.36
N VAL A 87 -3.69 -5.21 -6.79
CA VAL A 87 -5.14 -5.47 -6.79
C VAL A 87 -5.88 -4.33 -6.10
N ILE A 88 -5.42 -3.90 -4.92
CA ILE A 88 -6.02 -2.78 -4.19
C ILE A 88 -5.94 -1.50 -5.01
N GLY A 89 -4.79 -1.19 -5.61
CA GLY A 89 -4.61 0.00 -6.44
C GLY A 89 -5.54 0.01 -7.65
N ILE A 90 -5.73 -1.13 -8.34
CA ILE A 90 -6.69 -1.26 -9.45
C ILE A 90 -8.13 -1.04 -8.97
N LEU A 91 -8.52 -1.69 -7.87
CA LEU A 91 -9.87 -1.53 -7.30
C LEU A 91 -10.13 -0.06 -6.94
N SER A 92 -9.16 0.59 -6.31
CA SER A 92 -9.21 2.01 -6.01
C SER A 92 -9.38 2.88 -7.26
N LEU A 93 -8.57 2.66 -8.31
CA LEU A 93 -8.67 3.42 -9.57
C LEU A 93 -10.00 3.21 -10.31
N THR A 94 -10.62 2.04 -10.14
CA THR A 94 -11.94 1.73 -10.73
C THR A 94 -13.10 2.27 -9.89
N GLY A 95 -12.82 2.99 -8.80
CA GLY A 95 -13.83 3.61 -7.96
C GLY A 95 -14.46 2.67 -6.93
N VAL A 96 -13.80 1.55 -6.59
CA VAL A 96 -14.26 0.66 -5.52
C VAL A 96 -13.82 1.25 -4.16
N PRO A 97 -14.74 1.47 -3.20
CA PRO A 97 -14.43 2.07 -1.90
C PRO A 97 -13.77 1.07 -0.94
N VAL A 98 -12.55 0.60 -1.26
CA VAL A 98 -11.87 -0.50 -0.53
C VAL A 98 -11.70 -0.22 0.96
N THR A 99 -11.27 0.99 1.34
CA THR A 99 -11.10 1.40 2.75
C THR A 99 -12.15 2.40 3.21
N ARG A 100 -12.76 3.14 2.26
CA ARG A 100 -13.69 4.24 2.55
C ARG A 100 -14.88 3.81 3.40
N ALA A 101 -15.55 2.71 3.03
CA ALA A 101 -16.75 2.25 3.74
C ALA A 101 -16.47 1.96 5.22
N TYR A 102 -15.36 1.28 5.51
CA TYR A 102 -14.98 1.00 6.90
C TYR A 102 -14.65 2.27 7.68
N ILE A 103 -13.87 3.19 7.11
CA ILE A 103 -13.49 4.44 7.77
C ILE A 103 -14.71 5.33 7.99
N HIS A 104 -15.67 5.32 7.06
CA HIS A 104 -16.93 6.04 7.22
C HIS A 104 -17.74 5.51 8.42
N ASP A 105 -17.89 4.19 8.53
CA ASP A 105 -18.73 3.57 9.57
C ASP A 105 -18.07 3.56 10.96
N ASN A 106 -16.74 3.48 11.03
CA ASN A 106 -15.99 3.32 12.28
C ASN A 106 -15.16 4.55 12.67
N GLY A 107 -15.01 5.51 11.76
CA GLY A 107 -14.26 6.74 11.99
C GLY A 107 -15.00 7.73 12.87
N ARG A 108 -14.23 8.53 13.62
CA ARG A 108 -14.76 9.64 14.39
C ARG A 108 -14.89 10.88 13.51
N PRO A 109 -16.07 11.53 13.47
CA PRO A 109 -16.24 12.77 12.74
C PRO A 109 -15.53 13.92 13.47
N THR A 110 -14.93 14.83 12.70
CA THR A 110 -14.39 16.09 13.16
C THR A 110 -14.50 17.13 12.04
N THR A 111 -14.50 18.40 12.40
CA THR A 111 -14.43 19.48 11.42
C THR A 111 -12.98 19.62 10.97
N ALA A 112 -12.79 19.74 9.66
CA ALA A 112 -11.52 19.96 9.02
C ALA A 112 -11.59 21.19 8.11
N THR A 113 -10.45 21.78 7.81
CA THR A 113 -10.29 22.81 6.79
C THR A 113 -9.49 22.24 5.63
N LEU A 114 -9.99 22.48 4.41
CA LEU A 114 -9.33 22.05 3.18
C LEU A 114 -8.60 23.25 2.57
N ASP A 115 -7.28 23.16 2.40
CA ASP A 115 -6.44 24.17 1.76
C ASP A 115 -5.70 23.54 0.58
N GLY A 116 -6.24 23.73 -0.62
CA GLY A 116 -5.80 23.01 -1.81
C GLY A 116 -5.86 21.49 -1.62
N ASP A 117 -4.71 20.82 -1.70
CA ASP A 117 -4.59 19.38 -1.51
C ASP A 117 -4.32 18.99 -0.05
N TRP A 118 -4.43 19.90 0.92
CA TRP A 118 -4.15 19.61 2.33
C TRP A 118 -5.43 19.69 3.17
N VAL A 119 -5.58 18.73 4.07
CA VAL A 119 -6.70 18.67 5.02
C VAL A 119 -6.13 18.80 6.41
N THR A 120 -6.57 19.84 7.13
CA THR A 120 -6.16 20.10 8.51
C THR A 120 -7.33 19.85 9.45
N PHE A 121 -7.13 19.03 10.47
CA PHE A 121 -8.15 18.75 11.48
C PHE A 121 -7.56 18.48 12.86
N THR A 122 -8.34 18.77 13.89
CA THR A 122 -7.97 18.44 15.27
C THR A 122 -8.66 17.15 15.71
N THR A 123 -7.87 16.25 16.27
CA THR A 123 -8.36 14.99 16.86
C THR A 123 -9.01 15.22 18.22
N ALA A 124 -9.73 14.22 18.72
CA ALA A 124 -10.38 14.27 20.03
C ALA A 124 -9.38 14.47 21.19
N ASP A 125 -8.11 14.10 20.97
CA ASP A 125 -7.04 14.26 21.93
C ASP A 125 -6.39 15.67 21.88
N GLY A 126 -6.91 16.56 21.04
CA GLY A 126 -6.43 17.93 20.88
C GLY A 126 -5.21 18.08 19.98
N VAL A 127 -4.78 17.00 19.31
CA VAL A 127 -3.65 17.02 18.37
C VAL A 127 -4.14 17.43 16.99
N GLU A 128 -3.51 18.45 16.42
CA GLU A 128 -3.75 18.91 15.05
C GLU A 128 -2.94 18.09 14.05
N TYR A 129 -3.59 17.68 12.97
CA TYR A 129 -3.00 16.95 11.86
C TYR A 129 -3.25 17.72 10.57
N THR A 130 -2.18 17.98 9.84
CA THR A 130 -2.23 18.43 8.45
C THR A 130 -1.79 17.27 7.57
N VAL A 131 -2.71 16.71 6.82
CA VAL A 131 -2.47 15.54 5.98
C VAL A 131 -2.78 15.91 4.54
N GLU A 132 -1.89 15.49 3.65
CA GLU A 132 -2.09 15.67 2.22
C GLU A 132 -3.26 14.79 1.76
N SER A 133 -4.28 15.42 1.20
CA SER A 133 -5.34 14.84 0.40
C SER A 133 -4.90 14.64 -1.06
N ASN A 134 -3.61 14.39 -1.31
CA ASN A 134 -3.12 13.92 -2.61
C ASN A 134 -3.45 12.45 -2.81
N PHE A 135 -4.74 12.16 -2.88
CA PHE A 135 -5.23 10.90 -3.39
C PHE A 135 -5.10 10.96 -4.91
N PHE A 136 -4.00 10.41 -5.44
CA PHE A 136 -3.88 10.13 -6.88
C PHE A 136 -5.02 9.24 -7.39
N THR A 137 -5.79 8.63 -6.49
CA THR A 137 -6.98 7.86 -6.83
C THR A 137 -8.21 8.77 -6.87
N PRO A 138 -9.05 8.71 -7.92
CA PRO A 138 -10.31 9.46 -7.96
C PRO A 138 -11.14 9.26 -6.70
N ALA A 139 -11.73 10.34 -6.19
CA ALA A 139 -12.70 10.25 -5.10
C ALA A 139 -13.83 9.28 -5.47
N VAL A 140 -14.27 8.48 -4.51
CA VAL A 140 -15.34 7.50 -4.71
C VAL A 140 -16.67 8.09 -4.27
N TYR A 141 -17.76 7.70 -4.91
CA TYR A 141 -19.13 8.11 -4.53
C TYR A 141 -19.36 7.96 -3.00
N PRO A 142 -20.02 8.93 -2.34
CA PRO A 142 -20.67 10.13 -2.91
C PRO A 142 -19.72 11.29 -3.25
N ASP A 143 -18.48 11.30 -2.76
CA ASP A 143 -17.57 12.47 -2.87
C ASP A 143 -17.08 12.72 -4.29
N ARG A 144 -17.17 11.74 -5.21
CA ARG A 144 -16.71 11.88 -6.60
C ARG A 144 -17.30 13.11 -7.29
N ASP A 145 -18.56 13.41 -7.01
CA ASP A 145 -19.34 14.43 -7.72
C ASP A 145 -19.47 15.72 -6.87
N VAL A 146 -18.71 15.84 -5.77
CA VAL A 146 -18.75 16.98 -4.84
C VAL A 146 -17.47 17.81 -4.98
N SER A 147 -17.64 19.11 -5.28
CA SER A 147 -16.54 20.07 -5.31
C SER A 147 -16.56 20.92 -4.03
N PHE A 148 -15.45 20.95 -3.30
CA PHE A 148 -15.26 21.82 -2.14
C PHE A 148 -14.43 23.04 -2.53
N ALA A 149 -14.81 24.24 -2.08
CA ALA A 149 -13.95 25.40 -2.28
C ALA A 149 -12.82 25.40 -1.24
N SER A 150 -11.63 25.87 -1.64
CA SER A 150 -10.50 26.00 -0.71
C SER A 150 -10.85 26.97 0.41
N GLY A 151 -10.58 26.58 1.65
CA GLY A 151 -10.89 27.33 2.87
C GLY A 151 -12.25 27.03 3.50
N GLU A 152 -13.08 26.21 2.87
CA GLU A 152 -14.37 25.81 3.47
C GLU A 152 -14.21 24.75 4.57
N PRO A 153 -15.03 24.81 5.63
CA PRO A 153 -15.07 23.78 6.64
C PRO A 153 -15.72 22.51 6.06
N VAL A 154 -15.00 21.40 6.09
CA VAL A 154 -15.48 20.08 5.68
C VAL A 154 -15.57 19.14 6.87
N VAL A 155 -16.43 18.13 6.80
CA VAL A 155 -16.46 17.08 7.84
C VAL A 155 -15.59 15.93 7.39
N VAL A 156 -14.68 15.51 8.28
CA VAL A 156 -13.77 14.39 8.05
C VAL A 156 -14.01 13.32 9.09
N ARG A 157 -14.02 12.07 8.67
CA ARG A 157 -14.02 10.90 9.55
C ARG A 157 -12.64 10.25 9.54
N TYR A 158 -12.01 10.17 10.70
CA TYR A 158 -10.68 9.55 10.85
C TYR A 158 -10.73 8.35 11.80
N LEU A 159 -9.85 7.38 11.58
CA LEU A 159 -9.68 6.28 12.53
C LEU A 159 -8.93 6.77 13.79
N PRO A 160 -9.48 6.63 15.00
CA PRO A 160 -8.88 7.22 16.22
C PRO A 160 -7.47 6.72 16.51
N SER A 161 -7.18 5.45 16.21
CA SER A 161 -5.84 4.88 16.40
C SER A 161 -4.86 5.28 15.29
N HIS A 162 -5.36 5.75 14.14
CA HIS A 162 -4.59 6.03 12.92
C HIS A 162 -5.17 7.24 12.18
N PRO A 163 -4.98 8.49 12.68
CA PRO A 163 -5.61 9.68 12.10
C PRO A 163 -5.27 9.94 10.64
N GLN A 164 -4.14 9.43 10.15
CA GLN A 164 -3.76 9.50 8.73
C GLN A 164 -4.71 8.74 7.79
N ALA A 165 -5.48 7.77 8.32
CA ALA A 165 -6.56 7.13 7.58
C ALA A 165 -7.86 7.90 7.84
N PHE A 166 -8.19 8.78 6.91
CA PHE A 166 -9.39 9.61 6.97
C PHE A 166 -10.15 9.60 5.64
N VAL A 167 -11.43 9.95 5.71
CA VAL A 167 -12.31 10.20 4.56
C VAL A 167 -13.08 11.49 4.78
N ILE A 168 -13.36 12.20 3.70
CA ILE A 168 -14.29 13.33 3.73
C ILE A 168 -15.72 12.76 3.74
N ASP A 169 -16.56 13.33 4.60
CA ASP A 169 -17.97 12.99 4.70
C ASP A 169 -18.77 14.14 4.06
N SER A 170 -19.01 14.03 2.75
CA SER A 170 -19.79 15.01 2.00
C SER A 170 -21.28 15.05 2.37
N GLU A 171 -21.81 14.03 3.07
CA GLU A 171 -23.20 14.03 3.53
C GLU A 171 -23.39 14.93 4.76
N GLN A 172 -22.36 15.05 5.59
CA GLN A 172 -22.37 15.90 6.79
C GLN A 172 -21.71 17.26 6.60
N THR A 173 -21.02 17.47 5.48
CA THR A 173 -20.41 18.76 5.17
C THR A 173 -21.50 19.79 4.83
N PRO A 174 -21.52 20.97 5.48
CA PRO A 174 -22.48 22.03 5.16
C PRO A 174 -22.34 22.44 3.69
N ARG A 175 -23.46 22.56 2.97
CA ARG A 175 -23.54 23.11 1.61
C ARG A 175 -23.90 24.59 1.62
#